data_AF-A0AAU3UQT3-F1
#
_entry.id   AF-A0AAU3UQT3-F1
#
_cell.length_a   1.000
_cell.length_b   1.000
_cell.length_c   1.000
_cell.angle_alpha   90.00
_cell.angle_beta   90.00
_cell.angle_gamma   90.00
#
_symmetry.space_group_name_H-M   'P 1'
#
loop_
_entity.id
_entity.type
_entity.pdbx_description
1 polymer ?
#
loop_
_entity_poly.entity_id
_entity_poly.type
_entity_poly.pdbx_seq_one_letter_code
_entity_poly.pdbx_strand_id
1 'polypeptide(L)'
;MKDGGMEFRPDADDPKRVHIKGGLPEGVAQAEITFRARGGWPGSRAVRRSGAEFARLSTTTLNSQGGWEITSTQLALEEAAEYIRQVRRRLEARDAEIRRRREAVDLRCPSCGADRAYIGTLGFITANTRILSDEPSRLDQHVVQQHAYRCESCGSMAYFADGYLPHPLPGGHRS
;
A
#
# COMPACT_ATOMS: atom_id res chain seq x y z
N MET A 1 -4.58 -6.53 -15.31
CA MET A 1 -5.28 -6.36 -14.02
C MET A 1 -4.23 -6.04 -12.97
N LYS A 2 -4.41 -4.95 -12.20
CA LYS A 2 -3.50 -4.57 -11.10
C LYS A 2 -4.08 -5.17 -9.81
N ASP A 3 -3.58 -6.31 -9.37
CA ASP A 3 -3.99 -6.92 -8.12
C ASP A 3 -3.29 -6.23 -6.95
N GLY A 4 -3.91 -5.21 -6.36
CA GLY A 4 -3.64 -4.75 -4.98
C GLY A 4 -2.20 -4.36 -4.58
N GLY A 5 -1.27 -4.29 -5.53
CA GLY A 5 0.17 -4.16 -5.27
C GLY A 5 1.07 -5.12 -6.05
N MET A 6 0.54 -5.97 -6.94
CA MET A 6 1.30 -6.87 -7.81
C MET A 6 0.91 -6.68 -9.29
N GLU A 7 1.91 -6.61 -10.16
CA GLU A 7 1.74 -6.45 -11.61
C GLU A 7 2.54 -7.53 -12.35
N PHE A 8 1.84 -8.30 -13.18
CA PHE A 8 2.42 -9.34 -14.01
C PHE A 8 2.59 -8.84 -15.44
N ARG A 9 3.77 -9.05 -16.02
CA ARG A 9 4.07 -8.68 -17.42
C ARG A 9 4.66 -9.87 -18.17
N PRO A 10 4.21 -10.18 -19.40
CA PRO A 10 3.13 -9.49 -20.14
C PRO A 10 1.72 -9.80 -19.62
N ASP A 11 1.52 -10.98 -19.02
CA ASP A 11 0.25 -11.48 -18.49
C ASP A 11 0.49 -12.29 -17.20
N ALA A 12 -0.58 -12.62 -16.48
CA ALA A 12 -0.51 -13.29 -15.17
C ALA A 12 -0.26 -14.80 -15.26
N ASP A 13 -0.59 -15.42 -16.39
CA ASP A 13 -0.52 -16.87 -16.57
C ASP A 13 0.92 -17.32 -16.87
N ASP A 14 1.61 -16.59 -17.77
CA ASP A 14 3.00 -16.85 -18.13
C ASP A 14 3.87 -15.57 -18.11
N PRO A 15 4.08 -15.00 -16.91
CA PRO A 15 4.80 -13.75 -16.75
C PRO A 15 6.28 -13.91 -17.10
N LYS A 16 6.83 -12.88 -17.74
CA LYS A 16 8.27 -12.65 -17.85
C LYS A 16 8.81 -11.92 -16.61
N ARG A 17 7.99 -11.04 -16.03
CA ARG A 17 8.32 -10.23 -14.85
C ARG A 17 7.11 -10.06 -13.94
N VAL A 18 7.37 -9.98 -12.65
CA VAL A 18 6.37 -9.66 -11.63
C VAL A 18 6.89 -8.49 -10.80
N HIS A 19 6.23 -7.34 -10.90
CA HIS A 19 6.52 -6.18 -10.06
C HIS A 19 5.63 -6.21 -8.83
N ILE A 20 6.19 -5.96 -7.66
CA ILE A 20 5.52 -6.04 -6.38
C ILE A 20 5.80 -4.74 -5.62
N LYS A 21 4.74 -4.04 -5.25
CA LYS A 21 4.74 -2.78 -4.49
C LYS A 21 3.94 -2.88 -3.19
N GLY A 22 3.24 -3.99 -2.96
CA GLY A 22 2.43 -4.22 -1.77
C GLY A 22 2.60 -5.64 -1.24
N GLY A 23 2.30 -5.86 0.05
CA GLY A 23 2.48 -7.17 0.70
C GLY A 23 3.96 -7.54 0.92
N LEU A 24 4.84 -6.55 0.89
CA LEU A 24 6.28 -6.70 1.10
C LEU A 24 6.63 -6.68 2.60
N PRO A 25 7.75 -7.31 3.00
CA PRO A 25 8.29 -7.17 4.35
C PRO A 25 8.61 -5.72 4.70
N GLU A 26 8.67 -5.42 6.00
CA GLU A 26 9.07 -4.11 6.50
C GLU A 26 10.46 -3.70 5.97
N GLY A 27 10.61 -2.44 5.59
CA GLY A 27 11.84 -1.90 5.00
C GLY A 27 12.03 -2.15 3.50
N VAL A 28 11.18 -2.99 2.86
CA VAL A 28 11.24 -3.24 1.41
C VAL A 28 10.20 -2.37 0.69
N ALA A 29 10.68 -1.42 -0.12
CA ALA A 29 9.82 -0.51 -0.87
C ALA A 29 9.25 -1.14 -2.14
N GLN A 30 10.05 -1.96 -2.82
CA GLN A 30 9.64 -2.64 -4.04
C GLN A 30 10.37 -3.99 -4.17
N ALA A 31 9.71 -4.97 -4.77
CA ALA A 31 10.36 -6.18 -5.26
C ALA A 31 10.02 -6.44 -6.73
N GLU A 32 10.95 -7.04 -7.47
CA GLU A 32 10.77 -7.48 -8.85
C GLU A 32 11.27 -8.91 -8.98
N ILE A 33 10.43 -9.80 -9.52
CA ILE A 33 10.84 -11.14 -9.95
C ILE A 33 10.99 -11.14 -11.46
N THR A 34 12.16 -11.48 -11.96
CA THR A 34 12.41 -11.71 -13.38
C THR A 34 12.72 -13.18 -13.64
N PHE A 35 11.98 -13.80 -14.55
CA PHE A 35 12.23 -15.18 -14.98
C PHE A 35 13.34 -15.22 -16.02
N ARG A 36 14.33 -16.10 -15.83
CA ARG A 36 15.53 -16.16 -16.67
C ARG A 36 15.89 -17.58 -17.05
N ALA A 37 16.50 -17.71 -18.22
CA ALA A 37 17.17 -18.94 -18.66
C ALA A 37 18.65 -18.63 -18.91
N ARG A 38 19.52 -19.63 -18.78
CA ARG A 38 20.91 -19.51 -19.19
C ARG A 38 20.98 -19.22 -20.69
N GLY A 39 21.99 -18.45 -21.08
CA GLY A 39 22.25 -18.10 -22.48
C GLY A 39 22.03 -16.62 -22.82
N GLY A 40 22.72 -16.20 -23.87
CA GLY A 40 22.90 -14.79 -24.26
C GLY A 40 24.03 -14.11 -23.51
N TRP A 41 24.51 -12.96 -24.01
CA TRP A 41 25.42 -12.07 -23.30
C TRP A 41 24.57 -11.09 -22.47
N PRO A 42 24.72 -10.99 -21.13
CA PRO A 42 25.89 -11.32 -20.30
C PRO A 42 25.73 -12.61 -19.44
N GLY A 43 25.25 -13.71 -20.02
CA GLY A 43 25.20 -15.04 -19.39
C GLY A 43 23.80 -15.55 -19.05
N SER A 44 22.79 -14.69 -19.06
CA SER A 44 21.38 -15.09 -18.91
C SER A 44 20.46 -14.10 -19.61
N ARG A 45 19.29 -14.56 -20.05
CA ARG A 45 18.26 -13.73 -20.69
C ARG A 45 16.92 -13.85 -19.97
N ALA A 46 16.15 -12.76 -19.97
CA ALA A 46 14.80 -12.77 -19.42
C ALA A 46 13.83 -13.45 -20.40
N VAL A 47 13.08 -14.43 -19.92
CA VAL A 47 12.16 -15.28 -20.68
C VAL A 47 10.82 -15.36 -19.96
N ARG A 48 9.78 -15.89 -20.63
CA ARG A 48 8.53 -16.21 -19.95
C ARG A 48 8.77 -17.32 -18.91
N ARG A 49 7.97 -17.37 -17.85
CA ARG A 49 8.08 -18.33 -16.75
C ARG A 49 8.14 -19.78 -17.26
N SER A 50 7.33 -20.13 -18.26
CA SER A 50 7.28 -21.46 -18.88
C SER A 50 8.63 -21.93 -19.46
N GLY A 51 9.46 -20.99 -19.93
CA GLY A 51 10.77 -21.27 -20.50
C GLY A 51 11.94 -20.89 -19.60
N ALA A 52 11.69 -20.61 -18.32
CA ALA A 52 12.71 -20.19 -17.37
C ALA A 52 13.43 -21.39 -16.74
N GLU A 53 14.69 -21.19 -16.36
CA GLU A 53 15.46 -22.14 -15.57
C GLU A 53 15.56 -21.71 -14.10
N PHE A 54 15.53 -20.39 -13.87
CA PHE A 54 15.58 -19.80 -12.53
C PHE A 54 14.89 -18.44 -12.53
N ALA A 55 14.63 -17.92 -11.33
CA ALA A 55 14.13 -16.59 -11.13
C ALA A 55 15.19 -15.71 -10.47
N ARG A 56 15.13 -14.40 -10.73
CA ARG A 56 15.90 -13.41 -9.99
C ARG A 56 14.92 -12.53 -9.23
N LEU A 57 15.04 -12.50 -7.91
CA LEU A 57 14.34 -11.57 -7.04
C LEU A 57 15.24 -10.37 -6.79
N SER A 58 14.79 -9.18 -7.17
CA SER A 58 15.44 -7.92 -6.85
C SER A 58 14.56 -7.15 -5.87
N THR A 59 15.10 -6.78 -4.71
CA THR A 59 14.41 -5.98 -3.68
C THR A 59 15.08 -4.64 -3.55
N THR A 60 14.27 -3.58 -3.51
CA THR A 60 14.71 -2.21 -3.26
C THR A 60 14.37 -1.84 -1.83
N THR A 61 15.40 -1.57 -1.02
CA THR A 61 15.30 -1.18 0.38
C THR A 61 15.86 0.23 0.57
N LEU A 62 15.38 0.93 1.59
CA LEU A 62 15.98 2.19 2.02
C LEU A 62 17.08 1.87 3.04
N ASN A 63 18.32 2.29 2.76
CA ASN A 63 19.42 2.08 3.69
C ASN A 63 19.40 3.13 4.82
N SER A 64 20.19 2.89 5.87
CA SER A 64 20.28 3.79 7.04
C SER A 64 20.80 5.20 6.73
N GLN A 65 21.36 5.41 5.54
CA GLN A 65 21.90 6.69 5.07
C GLN A 65 20.92 7.42 4.12
N GLY A 66 19.70 6.91 3.94
CA GLY A 66 18.69 7.48 3.05
C GLY A 66 18.90 7.20 1.56
N GLY A 67 19.84 6.33 1.21
CA GLY A 67 20.07 5.85 -0.15
C GLY A 67 19.25 4.60 -0.47
N TRP A 68 18.98 4.39 -1.76
CA TRP A 68 18.31 3.18 -2.24
C TRP A 68 19.33 2.07 -2.46
N GLU A 69 19.11 0.92 -1.82
CA GLU A 69 19.90 -0.29 -2.04
C GLU A 69 19.06 -1.31 -2.84
N ILE A 70 19.69 -1.95 -3.83
CA ILE A 70 19.07 -2.99 -4.64
C ILE A 70 19.81 -4.30 -4.39
N THR A 71 19.17 -5.20 -3.65
CA THR A 71 19.69 -6.56 -3.45
C THR A 71 19.08 -7.49 -4.49
N SER A 72 19.90 -8.31 -5.15
CA SER A 72 19.42 -9.30 -6.13
C SER A 72 19.85 -10.70 -5.73
N THR A 73 18.87 -11.60 -5.61
CA THR A 73 19.08 -13.01 -5.25
C THR A 73 18.54 -13.91 -6.35
N GLN A 74 19.28 -14.97 -6.67
CA GLN A 74 18.81 -16.01 -7.58
C GLN A 74 17.97 -17.02 -6.78
N LEU A 75 16.81 -17.38 -7.31
CA LEU A 75 15.86 -18.30 -6.71
C LEU A 75 15.58 -19.45 -7.68
N ALA A 76 15.31 -20.63 -7.14
CA ALA A 76 14.62 -21.69 -7.88
C ALA A 76 13.20 -21.23 -8.28
N LEU A 77 12.62 -21.87 -9.29
CA LEU A 77 11.29 -21.48 -9.79
C LEU A 77 10.20 -21.74 -8.74
N GLU A 78 10.37 -22.80 -7.95
CA GLU A 78 9.49 -23.18 -6.84
C GLU A 78 9.54 -22.14 -5.72
N GLU A 79 10.74 -21.65 -5.39
CA GLU A 79 10.94 -20.60 -4.39
C GLU A 79 10.31 -19.27 -4.84
N ALA A 80 10.47 -18.91 -6.12
CA ALA A 80 9.82 -17.73 -6.68
C ALA A 80 8.30 -17.86 -6.66
N ALA A 81 7.76 -19.05 -6.97
CA ALA A 81 6.33 -19.32 -6.89
C ALA A 81 5.83 -19.23 -5.44
N GLU A 82 6.58 -19.75 -4.48
CA GLU A 82 6.25 -19.66 -3.06
C GLU A 82 6.28 -18.22 -2.56
N TYR A 83 7.29 -17.43 -2.97
CA TYR A 83 7.36 -16.01 -2.63
C TYR A 83 6.13 -15.25 -3.14
N ILE A 84 5.72 -15.47 -4.40
CA ILE A 84 4.51 -14.86 -4.96
C ILE A 84 3.27 -15.26 -4.16
N ARG A 85 3.13 -16.55 -3.77
CA ARG A 85 2.03 -17.02 -2.91
C ARG A 85 2.03 -16.36 -1.54
N GLN A 86 3.20 -16.17 -0.93
CA GLN A 86 3.31 -15.49 0.37
C GLN A 86 2.88 -14.02 0.27
N VAL A 87 3.33 -13.30 -0.76
CA VAL A 87 2.92 -11.91 -0.98
C VAL A 87 1.41 -11.82 -1.20
N ARG A 88 0.82 -12.70 -2.00
CA ARG A 88 -0.65 -12.76 -2.19
C ARG A 88 -1.38 -12.97 -0.86
N ARG A 89 -0.96 -13.94 -0.05
CA ARG A 89 -1.55 -14.17 1.28
C ARG A 89 -1.48 -12.93 2.18
N ARG A 90 -0.37 -12.19 2.16
CA ARG A 90 -0.25 -10.94 2.93
C ARG A 90 -1.18 -9.85 2.42
N LEU A 91 -1.33 -9.72 1.10
CA LEU A 91 -2.28 -8.79 0.49
C LEU A 91 -3.72 -9.14 0.87
N GLU A 92 -4.11 -10.41 0.74
CA GLU A 92 -5.44 -10.90 1.11
C GLU A 92 -5.74 -10.68 2.61
N ALA A 93 -4.78 -10.98 3.49
CA ALA A 93 -4.92 -10.76 4.93
C ALA A 93 -5.09 -9.28 5.27
N ARG A 94 -4.31 -8.40 4.61
CA ARG A 94 -4.46 -6.95 4.75
C ARG A 94 -5.83 -6.49 4.29
N ASP A 95 -6.29 -6.95 3.13
CA ASP A 95 -7.57 -6.56 2.57
C ASP A 95 -8.75 -7.09 3.42
N ALA A 96 -8.61 -8.27 4.02
CA ALA A 96 -9.57 -8.82 4.98
C ALA A 96 -9.60 -8.00 6.28
N GLU A 97 -8.45 -7.60 6.81
CA GLU A 97 -8.38 -6.74 8.00
C GLU A 97 -9.00 -5.37 7.74
N ILE A 98 -8.71 -4.77 6.59
CA ILE A 98 -9.32 -3.53 6.12
C ILE A 98 -10.85 -3.66 6.08
N ARG A 99 -11.35 -4.77 5.53
CA ARG A 99 -12.77 -5.05 5.44
C ARG A 99 -13.41 -5.18 6.81
N ARG A 100 -12.80 -5.96 7.72
CA ARG A 100 -13.27 -6.09 9.11
C ARG A 100 -13.35 -4.75 9.83
N ARG A 101 -12.35 -3.88 9.66
CA ARG A 101 -12.37 -2.54 10.26
C ARG A 101 -13.50 -1.67 9.68
N ARG A 102 -13.74 -1.74 8.37
CA ARG A 102 -14.86 -1.06 7.73
C ARG A 102 -16.21 -1.55 8.23
N GLU A 103 -16.36 -2.86 8.41
CA GLU A 103 -17.57 -3.49 8.95
C GLU A 103 -17.78 -3.16 10.45
N ALA A 104 -16.70 -2.94 11.20
CA ALA A 104 -16.77 -2.59 12.62
C ALA A 104 -17.16 -1.12 12.88
N VAL A 105 -17.08 -0.24 11.87
CA VAL A 105 -17.46 1.17 12.01
C VAL A 105 -18.91 1.36 11.57
N ASP A 106 -19.78 1.62 12.54
CA ASP A 106 -21.15 2.05 12.25
C ASP A 106 -21.14 3.52 11.77
N LEU A 107 -21.28 3.70 10.46
CA LEU A 107 -21.39 5.02 9.85
C LEU A 107 -22.81 5.60 9.94
N ARG A 108 -23.78 4.91 10.56
CA ARG A 108 -25.13 5.45 10.74
C ARG A 108 -25.14 6.66 11.63
N CYS A 109 -25.82 7.71 11.17
CA CYS A 109 -26.06 8.89 11.97
C CYS A 109 -26.96 8.54 13.16
N PRO A 110 -26.54 8.77 14.42
CA PRO A 110 -27.36 8.46 15.59
C PRO A 110 -28.60 9.35 15.68
N SER A 111 -28.57 10.54 15.05
CA SER A 111 -29.71 11.46 15.02
C SER A 111 -30.72 11.13 13.93
N CYS A 112 -30.24 10.66 12.77
CA CYS A 112 -31.02 10.64 11.54
C CYS A 112 -31.19 9.22 10.97
N GLY A 113 -30.46 8.23 11.48
CA GLY A 113 -30.46 6.84 11.02
C GLY A 113 -29.85 6.61 9.63
N ALA A 114 -29.61 7.68 8.87
CA ALA A 114 -29.01 7.65 7.53
C ALA A 114 -27.50 7.34 7.59
N ASP A 115 -27.00 6.68 6.55
CA ASP A 115 -25.57 6.41 6.40
C ASP A 115 -24.81 7.71 6.10
N ARG A 116 -23.66 7.90 6.77
CA ARG A 116 -22.78 9.03 6.46
C ARG A 116 -21.98 8.78 5.19
N ALA A 117 -21.88 9.78 4.32
CA ALA A 117 -21.05 9.78 3.14
C ALA A 117 -19.61 10.19 3.47
N TYR A 118 -18.63 9.55 2.84
CA TYR A 118 -17.23 9.97 2.96
C TYR A 118 -17.00 11.28 2.20
N ILE A 119 -16.40 12.27 2.86
CA ILE A 119 -16.17 13.60 2.28
C ILE A 119 -14.69 13.96 2.09
N GLY A 120 -13.77 13.11 2.54
CA GLY A 120 -12.33 13.31 2.37
C GLY A 120 -11.55 13.28 3.68
N THR A 121 -10.34 13.82 3.65
CA THR A 121 -9.48 13.98 4.82
C THR A 121 -9.49 15.44 5.26
N LEU A 122 -9.71 15.69 6.54
CA LEU A 122 -9.64 17.01 7.14
C LEU A 122 -8.46 17.08 8.11
N GLY A 123 -7.70 18.17 8.02
CA GLY A 123 -6.61 18.47 8.94
C GLY A 123 -7.12 19.23 10.16
N PHE A 124 -6.88 18.69 11.35
CA PHE A 124 -7.15 19.36 12.61
C PHE A 124 -5.84 19.88 13.19
N ILE A 125 -5.78 21.17 13.46
CA ILE A 125 -4.65 21.77 14.18
C ILE A 125 -4.90 21.53 15.67
N THR A 126 -4.10 20.68 16.29
CA THR A 126 -4.08 20.52 17.74
C THR A 126 -3.00 21.44 18.30
N ALA A 127 -3.39 22.48 19.03
CA ALA A 127 -2.50 23.43 19.69
C ALA A 127 -3.05 23.82 21.08
N ASN A 128 -2.19 24.39 21.94
CA ASN A 128 -2.63 24.96 23.21
C ASN A 128 -3.55 26.17 22.96
N THR A 129 -4.76 26.16 23.54
CA THR A 129 -5.83 27.18 23.39
C THR A 129 -5.44 28.61 23.83
N ARG A 130 -4.26 28.80 24.42
CA ARG A 130 -3.79 30.12 24.91
C ARG A 130 -3.18 31.02 23.83
N ILE A 131 -2.93 30.53 22.61
CA ILE A 131 -2.22 31.29 21.57
C ILE A 131 -3.02 31.23 20.27
N LEU A 132 -4.19 31.84 20.27
CA LEU A 132 -4.84 32.33 19.03
C LEU A 132 -4.42 33.79 18.84
N SER A 133 -3.11 34.05 18.79
CA SER A 133 -2.56 35.35 18.41
C SER A 133 -2.19 35.33 16.93
N ASP A 134 -2.21 36.52 16.31
CA ASP A 134 -2.14 36.78 14.87
C ASP A 134 -0.80 36.41 14.17
N GLU A 135 0.09 35.68 14.85
CA GLU A 135 1.41 35.26 14.36
C GLU A 135 1.62 33.74 14.54
N PRO A 136 1.43 32.93 13.49
CA PRO A 136 1.58 31.47 13.57
C PRO A 136 3.03 31.07 13.36
N SER A 137 3.87 31.18 14.39
CA SER A 137 5.19 30.56 14.39
C SER A 137 5.53 29.99 15.78
N ARG A 138 4.84 28.91 16.16
CA ARG A 138 5.26 28.11 17.33
C ARG A 138 5.30 26.61 17.03
N LEU A 139 6.35 26.02 17.59
CA LEU A 139 6.91 24.68 17.42
C LEU A 139 6.03 23.53 17.98
N ASP A 140 4.79 23.80 18.37
CA ASP A 140 3.88 22.87 19.05
C ASP A 140 2.55 22.64 18.33
N GLN A 141 2.39 23.15 17.10
CA GLN A 141 1.21 22.87 16.27
C GLN A 141 1.40 21.54 15.53
N HIS A 142 0.60 20.55 15.90
CA HIS A 142 0.51 19.29 15.16
C HIS A 142 -0.74 19.30 14.29
N VAL A 143 -0.58 19.01 13.00
CA VAL A 143 -1.71 18.78 12.11
C VAL A 143 -2.03 17.30 12.12
N VAL A 144 -3.16 16.93 12.74
CA VAL A 144 -3.67 15.56 12.72
C VAL A 144 -4.63 15.43 11.55
N GLN A 145 -4.32 14.56 10.60
CA GLN A 145 -5.20 14.25 9.48
C GLN A 145 -6.23 13.19 9.92
N GLN A 146 -7.51 13.45 9.67
CA GLN A 146 -8.60 12.52 9.98
C GLN A 146 -9.54 12.35 8.78
N HIS A 147 -9.96 11.11 8.52
CA HIS A 147 -10.98 10.80 7.54
C HIS A 147 -12.35 11.27 8.05
N ALA A 148 -13.02 12.10 7.25
CA ALA A 148 -14.28 12.72 7.59
C ALA A 148 -15.45 12.10 6.83
N TYR A 149 -16.54 11.86 7.56
CA TYR A 149 -17.80 11.37 7.05
C TYR A 149 -18.92 12.32 7.48
N ARG A 150 -19.83 12.66 6.56
CA ARG A 150 -20.94 13.60 6.78
C ARG A 150 -22.28 12.94 6.53
N CYS A 151 -23.24 13.17 7.42
CA CYS A 151 -24.63 12.84 7.16
C CYS A 151 -25.23 13.89 6.22
N GLU A 152 -25.71 13.49 5.04
CA GLU A 152 -26.32 14.41 4.08
C GLU A 152 -27.66 14.99 4.57
N SER A 153 -28.34 14.32 5.51
CA SER A 153 -29.64 14.78 6.02
C SER A 153 -29.52 15.87 7.10
N CYS A 154 -28.57 15.75 8.01
CA CYS A 154 -28.48 16.62 9.19
C CYS A 154 -27.08 17.18 9.46
N GLY A 155 -26.12 16.95 8.57
CA GLY A 155 -24.78 17.52 8.63
C GLY A 155 -23.87 16.93 9.70
N SER A 156 -24.33 15.99 10.54
CA SER A 156 -23.51 15.38 11.59
C SER A 156 -22.24 14.77 11.01
N MET A 157 -21.09 15.03 11.63
CA MET A 157 -19.80 14.51 11.18
C MET A 157 -19.26 13.40 12.08
N ALA A 158 -18.51 12.48 11.48
CA ALA A 158 -17.69 11.50 12.19
C ALA A 158 -16.27 11.56 11.62
N TYR A 159 -15.28 11.51 12.51
CA TYR A 159 -13.87 11.61 12.17
C TYR A 159 -13.12 10.39 12.67
N PHE A 160 -12.25 9.84 11.83
CA PHE A 160 -11.42 8.70 12.17
C PHE A 160 -9.96 9.03 11.91
N ALA A 161 -9.08 8.70 12.86
CA ALA A 161 -7.65 8.86 12.67
C ALA A 161 -7.15 8.04 11.47
N ASP A 162 -6.08 8.53 10.84
CA ASP A 162 -5.41 7.84 9.74
C ASP A 162 -5.00 6.41 10.18
N GLY A 163 -5.31 5.41 9.36
CA GLY A 163 -5.07 3.98 9.66
C GLY A 163 -6.23 3.19 10.28
N TYR A 164 -7.32 3.84 10.71
CA TYR A 164 -8.52 3.11 11.18
C TYR A 164 -9.39 2.60 10.01
N LEU A 165 -9.48 3.38 8.93
CA LEU A 165 -10.20 3.04 7.69
C LEU A 165 -9.36 3.46 6.49
N PRO A 166 -8.98 2.56 5.57
CA PRO A 166 -8.31 2.99 4.35
C PRO A 166 -9.29 3.68 3.39
N HIS A 167 -8.73 4.58 2.59
CA HIS A 167 -9.41 5.36 1.55
C HIS A 167 -10.42 4.52 0.74
N PRO A 168 -11.70 4.95 0.62
CA PRO A 168 -12.73 4.20 -0.12
C PRO A 168 -12.53 4.22 -1.64
N LEU A 169 -11.72 5.13 -2.19
CA LEU A 169 -11.34 5.11 -3.61
C LEU A 169 -9.94 4.49 -3.78
N PRO A 170 -9.66 3.75 -4.87
CA PRO A 170 -8.32 3.27 -5.19
C PRO A 170 -7.41 4.47 -5.52
N GLY A 171 -6.76 5.03 -4.51
CA GLY A 171 -5.83 6.15 -4.64
C GLY A 171 -4.39 5.68 -4.53
N GLY A 172 -3.62 5.85 -5.60
CA GLY A 172 -2.17 5.68 -5.55
C GLY A 172 -1.56 6.67 -4.56
N HIS A 173 -0.64 6.19 -3.73
CA HIS A 173 0.20 7.03 -2.88
C HIS A 173 0.86 8.11 -3.73
N ARG A 174 0.54 9.37 -3.46
CA ARG A 174 1.45 10.48 -3.71
C ARG A 174 1.81 11.06 -2.34
N SER A 175 3.11 10.98 -2.09
CA SER A 175 3.91 11.72 -1.12
C SER A 175 3.45 13.14 -0.89
#